data_AF-A0A834S5L7-F1
#
_entry.id   AF-A0A834S5L7-F1
#
_cell.length_a   1.000
_cell.length_b   1.000
_cell.length_c   1.000
_cell.angle_alpha   90.00
_cell.angle_beta   90.00
_cell.angle_gamma   90.00
#
_symmetry.space_group_name_H-M   'P 1'
#
loop_
_entity.id
_entity.type
_entity.pdbx_description
1 polymer ?
#
loop_
_entity_poly.entity_id
_entity_poly.type
_entity_poly.pdbx_seq_one_letter_code
_entity_poly.pdbx_strand_id
1 'polypeptide(L)'
;MLRSLEQVWTSHEHDFRLIMEQRFNDHQRALHIWIGQRRKTSQLQMMIDRQPSAQTLEMVDRVLVMNDLRILQLKWKALRVHVHSQDSTPGDLLCSTFAIMTRTQGTEALFKEGLERLKETSPEVWSCDAPVISIYP
;
A
#
# COMPACT_ATOMS: atom_id res chain seq x y z
N MET A 1 -13.62 3.25 4.61
CA MET A 1 -12.78 2.09 4.95
C MET A 1 -11.32 2.47 5.19
N LEU A 2 -10.55 2.99 4.20
CA LEU A 2 -9.12 3.33 4.41
C LEU A 2 -8.86 4.40 5.49
N ARG A 3 -9.74 5.40 5.64
CA ARG A 3 -9.63 6.38 6.74
C ARG A 3 -9.86 5.74 8.12
N SER A 4 -10.80 4.80 8.19
CA SER A 4 -11.11 4.06 9.41
C SER A 4 -9.91 3.21 9.85
N LEU A 5 -9.19 2.59 8.92
CA LEU A 5 -7.96 1.85 9.23
C LEU A 5 -6.87 2.76 9.81
N GLU A 6 -6.62 3.93 9.22
CA GLU A 6 -5.68 4.89 9.79
C GLU A 6 -6.12 5.37 11.16
N GLN A 7 -7.42 5.62 11.36
CA GLN A 7 -7.95 6.04 12.64
C GLN A 7 -7.76 4.97 13.72
N VAL A 8 -8.00 3.70 13.40
CA VAL A 8 -7.73 2.58 14.34
C VAL A 8 -6.24 2.53 14.66
N TRP A 9 -5.37 2.68 13.66
CA TRP A 9 -3.92 2.72 13.86
C TRP A 9 -3.51 3.83 14.82
N THR A 10 -3.93 5.07 14.57
CA THR A 10 -3.53 6.24 15.36
C THR A 10 -4.15 6.22 16.76
N SER A 11 -5.38 5.74 16.90
CA SER A 11 -6.07 5.70 18.21
C SER A 11 -5.48 4.67 19.18
N HIS A 12 -4.85 3.62 18.64
CA HIS A 12 -4.27 2.52 19.42
C HIS A 12 -2.75 2.41 19.25
N GLU A 13 -2.10 3.49 18.82
CA GLU A 13 -0.67 3.47 18.47
C GLU A 13 0.21 2.99 19.64
N HIS A 14 -0.11 3.42 20.86
CA HIS A 14 0.62 3.03 22.06
C HIS A 14 0.57 1.51 22.28
N ASP A 15 -0.63 0.91 22.20
CA ASP A 15 -0.84 -0.53 22.37
C ASP A 15 -0.09 -1.31 21.28
N PHE A 16 -0.16 -0.86 20.03
CA PHE A 16 0.54 -1.50 18.92
C PHE A 16 2.05 -1.41 19.06
N ARG A 17 2.59 -0.32 19.61
CA ARG A 17 4.01 -0.18 19.89
C ARG A 17 4.49 -1.16 20.95
N LEU A 18 3.67 -1.44 21.97
CA LEU A 18 3.97 -2.46 22.97
C LEU A 18 3.93 -3.87 22.38
N ILE A 19 2.97 -4.17 21.50
CA ILE A 19 2.82 -5.51 20.90
C ILE A 19 3.90 -5.80 19.85
N MET A 20 4.24 -4.81 19.02
CA MET A 20 5.16 -4.98 17.89
C MET A 20 6.62 -4.67 18.25
N GLU A 21 6.84 -4.05 19.41
CA GLU A 21 8.14 -3.70 19.96
C GLU A 21 9.07 -3.03 18.92
N GLN A 22 10.24 -3.62 18.67
CA GLN A 22 11.26 -3.11 17.76
C GLN A 22 10.81 -3.05 16.31
N ARG A 23 9.79 -3.84 15.92
CA ARG A 23 9.27 -3.91 14.55
C ARG A 23 8.15 -2.92 14.28
N PHE A 24 7.69 -2.19 15.29
CA PHE A 24 6.58 -1.25 15.16
C PHE A 24 6.73 -0.31 13.96
N ASN A 25 7.93 0.26 13.75
CA ASN A 25 8.19 1.17 12.64
C ASN A 25 8.06 0.50 11.26
N ASP A 26 8.44 -0.77 11.14
CA ASP A 26 8.32 -1.52 9.90
C ASP A 26 6.85 -1.83 9.58
N HIS A 27 6.08 -2.24 10.60
CA HIS A 27 4.64 -2.42 10.50
C HIS A 27 3.92 -1.12 10.11
N GLN A 28 4.26 -0.02 10.77
CA GLN A 28 3.71 1.31 10.47
C GLN A 28 4.02 1.72 9.03
N ARG A 29 5.27 1.54 8.61
CA ARG A 29 5.71 1.91 7.27
C ARG A 29 5.04 1.07 6.20
N ALA A 30 4.91 -0.24 6.40
CA ALA A 30 4.18 -1.12 5.50
C ALA A 30 2.72 -0.66 5.36
N LEU A 31 2.04 -0.41 6.49
CA LEU A 31 0.65 0.03 6.52
C LEU A 31 0.44 1.36 5.78
N HIS A 32 1.25 2.38 6.10
CA HIS A 32 1.12 3.70 5.48
C HIS A 32 1.39 3.69 3.98
N ILE A 33 2.40 2.92 3.52
CA ILE A 33 2.66 2.79 2.08
C ILE A 33 1.47 2.12 1.38
N TRP A 34 0.93 1.04 1.95
CA TRP A 34 -0.21 0.32 1.38
C TRP A 34 -1.49 1.17 1.30
N ILE A 35 -1.81 1.91 2.38
CA ILE A 35 -2.95 2.83 2.40
C ILE A 35 -2.74 3.96 1.38
N GLY A 36 -1.53 4.52 1.33
CA GLY A 36 -1.15 5.56 0.37
C GLY A 36 -1.34 5.10 -1.08
N GLN A 37 -0.89 3.90 -1.42
CA GLN A 37 -1.07 3.32 -2.76
C GLN A 37 -2.55 3.21 -3.11
N ARG A 38 -3.37 2.59 -2.24
CA ARG A 38 -4.82 2.43 -2.48
C ARG A 38 -5.52 3.76 -2.68
N ARG A 39 -5.19 4.78 -1.88
CA ARG A 39 -5.78 6.13 -2.03
C ARG A 39 -5.43 6.77 -3.36
N LYS A 40 -4.15 6.71 -3.76
CA LYS A 40 -3.67 7.32 -5.00
C LYS A 40 -4.18 6.58 -6.23
N THR A 41 -4.29 5.25 -6.18
CA THR A 41 -4.94 4.46 -7.23
C THR A 41 -6.41 4.84 -7.38
N SER A 42 -7.17 4.91 -6.28
CA SER A 42 -8.57 5.35 -6.34
C SER A 42 -8.71 6.79 -6.84
N GLN A 43 -7.82 7.70 -6.40
CA GLN A 43 -7.78 9.08 -6.89
C GLN A 43 -7.58 9.13 -8.41
N LEU A 44 -6.59 8.40 -8.92
CA LEU A 44 -6.28 8.39 -10.34
C LEU A 44 -7.38 7.73 -11.17
N GLN A 45 -7.97 6.64 -10.69
CA GLN A 45 -9.12 5.99 -11.32
C GLN A 45 -10.29 6.97 -11.45
N MET A 46 -10.64 7.67 -10.37
CA MET A 46 -11.68 8.70 -10.41
C MET A 46 -11.37 9.82 -11.39
N MET A 47 -10.12 10.24 -11.51
CA MET A 47 -9.71 11.27 -12.46
C MET A 47 -9.84 10.80 -13.91
N ILE A 48 -9.53 9.53 -14.19
CA ILE A 48 -9.64 8.91 -15.52
C ILE A 48 -11.12 8.74 -15.88
N ASP A 49 -11.93 8.16 -14.99
CA ASP A 49 -13.35 7.88 -15.23
C ASP A 49 -14.17 9.17 -15.47
N ARG A 50 -13.85 10.24 -14.74
CA ARG A 50 -14.59 11.52 -14.86
C ARG A 50 -14.34 12.24 -16.18
N GLN A 51 -13.15 12.10 -16.76
CA GLN A 51 -12.78 12.89 -17.95
C GLN A 51 -11.74 12.15 -18.79
N PRO A 52 -12.07 11.04 -19.47
CA PRO A 52 -11.09 10.21 -20.16
C PRO A 52 -10.13 11.01 -21.06
N SER A 53 -10.70 11.94 -21.83
CA SER A 53 -10.00 12.93 -22.66
C SER A 53 -9.69 14.21 -21.88
N ALA A 54 -8.68 14.15 -21.01
CA ALA A 54 -8.24 15.30 -20.20
C ALA A 54 -7.59 16.39 -21.07
N GLN A 55 -7.82 17.66 -20.72
CA GLN A 55 -7.04 18.77 -21.26
C GLN A 55 -5.68 18.82 -20.55
N THR A 56 -4.76 19.67 -21.03
CA THR A 56 -3.35 19.67 -20.59
C THR A 56 -3.19 19.85 -19.08
N LEU A 57 -4.02 20.66 -18.42
CA LEU A 57 -3.91 20.90 -16.98
C LEU A 57 -4.30 19.66 -16.16
N GLU A 58 -5.38 18.98 -16.52
CA GLU A 58 -5.83 17.77 -15.85
C GLU A 58 -4.88 16.59 -16.13
N MET A 59 -4.18 16.61 -17.27
CA MET A 59 -3.07 15.67 -17.53
C MET A 59 -1.91 15.88 -16.56
N VAL A 60 -1.55 17.12 -16.23
CA VAL A 60 -0.49 17.40 -15.24
C VAL A 60 -0.86 16.82 -13.88
N ASP A 61 -2.11 17.03 -13.44
CA ASP A 61 -2.58 16.47 -12.16
C ASP A 61 -2.50 14.94 -12.15
N ARG A 62 -2.87 14.28 -13.25
CA ARG A 62 -2.73 12.81 -13.37
C ARG A 62 -1.28 12.37 -13.26
N VAL A 63 -0.37 13.06 -13.94
CA VAL A 63 1.07 12.76 -13.90
C VAL A 63 1.63 12.94 -12.48
N LEU A 64 1.20 13.96 -11.74
CA LEU A 64 1.59 14.14 -10.35
C LEU A 64 1.12 12.97 -9.47
N VAL A 65 -0.12 12.50 -9.64
CA VAL A 65 -0.64 11.34 -8.91
C VAL A 65 0.10 10.04 -9.31
N MET A 66 0.43 9.87 -10.59
CA MET A 66 1.26 8.76 -11.07
C MET A 66 2.67 8.80 -10.46
N ASN A 67 3.25 9.99 -10.31
CA ASN A 67 4.56 10.17 -9.68
C ASN A 67 4.51 9.79 -8.19
N ASP A 68 3.49 10.22 -7.46
CA ASP A 68 3.28 9.82 -6.06
C ASP A 68 3.19 8.30 -5.91
N LEU A 69 2.48 7.63 -6.81
CA LEU A 69 2.40 6.17 -6.85
C LEU A 69 3.75 5.51 -7.09
N ARG A 70 4.54 6.05 -8.04
CA ARG A 70 5.90 5.57 -8.29
C ARG A 70 6.77 5.71 -7.04
N ILE A 71 6.69 6.85 -6.33
CA ILE A 71 7.41 7.06 -5.07
C ILE A 71 6.99 6.04 -4.03
N LEU A 72 5.68 5.78 -3.89
CA LEU A 72 5.16 4.76 -2.95
C LEU A 72 5.64 3.35 -3.31
N GLN A 73 5.67 2.99 -4.59
CA GLN A 73 6.24 1.73 -5.06
C GLN A 73 7.74 1.60 -4.75
N LEU A 74 8.51 2.68 -4.94
CA LEU A 74 9.94 2.69 -4.58
C LEU A 74 10.14 2.53 -3.07
N LYS A 75 9.31 3.20 -2.25
CA LYS A 75 9.31 3.01 -0.79
C LYS A 75 8.97 1.58 -0.40
N TRP A 76 8.01 0.95 -1.07
CA TRP A 76 7.66 -0.46 -0.87
C TRP A 76 8.82 -1.40 -1.21
N LYS A 77 9.48 -1.19 -2.36
CA LYS A 77 10.65 -1.96 -2.78
C LYS A 77 11.82 -1.79 -1.81
N ALA A 78 12.08 -0.57 -1.33
CA ALA A 78 13.10 -0.31 -0.33
C ALA A 78 12.79 -1.02 1.00
N LEU A 79 11.53 -1.00 1.45
CA LEU A 79 11.09 -1.74 2.63
C LEU A 79 11.28 -3.25 2.45
N ARG A 80 11.00 -3.79 1.26
CA ARG A 80 11.24 -5.21 0.95
C ARG A 80 12.70 -5.59 1.15
N VAL A 81 13.64 -4.78 0.67
CA VAL A 81 15.08 -5.05 0.87
C VAL A 81 15.44 -5.02 2.36
N HIS A 82 14.92 -4.06 3.11
CA HIS A 82 15.19 -3.92 4.56
C HIS A 82 14.62 -5.07 5.40
N VAL A 83 13.39 -5.50 5.10
CA VAL A 83 12.69 -6.50 5.91
C VAL A 83 13.07 -7.93 5.50
N HIS A 84 13.50 -8.14 4.24
CA HIS A 84 13.99 -9.45 3.80
C HIS A 84 15.25 -9.89 4.54
N SER A 85 16.09 -8.95 5.01
CA SER A 85 17.20 -9.28 5.93
C SER A 85 16.76 -9.71 7.33
N GLN A 86 15.45 -9.69 7.62
CA GLN A 86 14.82 -10.14 8.87
C GLN A 86 13.85 -11.31 8.64
N ASP A 87 14.03 -12.09 7.56
CA ASP A 87 13.20 -13.25 7.21
C ASP A 87 11.69 -12.96 7.08
N SER A 88 11.32 -11.74 6.69
CA SER A 88 9.93 -11.33 6.49
C SER A 88 9.78 -10.56 5.17
N THR A 89 8.55 -10.50 4.63
CA THR A 89 8.24 -9.58 3.54
C THR A 89 7.35 -8.43 4.02
N PRO A 90 7.30 -7.29 3.33
CA PRO A 90 6.35 -6.22 3.64
C PRO A 90 4.88 -6.67 3.59
N GLY A 91 4.57 -7.69 2.78
CA GLY A 91 3.25 -8.31 2.73
C GLY A 91 2.94 -9.08 4.02
N ASP A 92 3.91 -9.82 4.56
CA ASP A 92 3.74 -10.53 5.83
C ASP A 92 3.59 -9.53 7.00
N LEU A 93 4.35 -8.42 6.98
CA LEU A 93 4.15 -7.32 7.93
C LEU A 93 2.73 -6.75 7.89
N LEU A 94 2.17 -6.53 6.69
CA LEU A 94 0.77 -6.08 6.56
C LEU A 94 -0.22 -7.09 7.12
N CYS A 95 -0.05 -8.37 6.81
CA CYS A 95 -0.96 -9.42 7.30
C CYS A 95 -0.94 -9.49 8.83
N SER A 96 0.25 -9.44 9.42
CA SER A 96 0.41 -9.38 10.88
C SER A 96 -0.14 -8.07 11.47
N THR A 97 0.08 -6.92 10.82
CA THR A 97 -0.53 -5.64 11.23
C THR A 97 -2.05 -5.75 11.26
N PHE A 98 -2.69 -6.31 10.23
CA PHE A 98 -4.14 -6.46 10.20
C PHE A 98 -4.62 -7.40 11.31
N ALA A 99 -3.98 -8.55 11.48
CA ALA A 99 -4.30 -9.49 12.54
C ALA A 99 -4.19 -8.85 13.94
N ILE A 100 -3.18 -8.02 14.19
CA ILE A 100 -3.03 -7.29 15.45
C ILE A 100 -4.14 -6.24 15.62
N MET A 101 -4.41 -5.43 14.59
CA MET A 101 -5.46 -4.40 14.63
C MET A 101 -6.85 -5.01 14.87
N THR A 102 -7.10 -6.22 14.35
CA THR A 102 -8.38 -6.94 14.54
C THR A 102 -8.38 -7.87 15.76
N ARG A 103 -7.27 -7.97 16.51
CA ARG A 103 -7.08 -8.90 17.65
C ARG A 103 -7.33 -10.36 17.27
N THR A 104 -6.89 -10.74 16.07
CA THR A 104 -6.97 -12.10 15.52
C THR A 104 -5.58 -12.60 15.15
N GLN A 105 -4.59 -12.39 16.02
CA GLN A 105 -3.24 -12.93 15.81
C GLN A 105 -3.30 -14.45 15.57
N GLY A 106 -2.47 -14.96 14.66
CA GLY A 106 -2.52 -16.35 14.20
C GLY A 106 -3.43 -16.59 12.98
N THR A 107 -4.15 -15.55 12.50
CA THR A 107 -4.96 -15.63 11.27
C THR A 107 -4.33 -14.91 10.07
N GLU A 108 -3.01 -14.68 10.08
CA GLU A 108 -2.28 -13.93 9.04
C GLU A 108 -2.45 -14.56 7.65
N ALA A 109 -2.58 -15.88 7.58
CA ALA A 109 -2.83 -16.62 6.33
C ALA A 109 -4.14 -16.19 5.65
N LEU A 110 -5.19 -15.89 6.42
CA LEU A 110 -6.48 -15.41 5.86
C LEU A 110 -6.31 -14.02 5.23
N PHE A 111 -5.54 -13.14 5.86
CA PHE A 111 -5.24 -11.83 5.29
C PHE A 111 -4.38 -11.95 4.04
N LYS A 112 -3.42 -12.87 4.02
CA LYS A 112 -2.57 -13.14 2.84
C LYS A 112 -3.42 -13.60 1.66
N GLU A 113 -4.29 -14.58 1.87
CA GLU A 113 -5.22 -15.04 0.84
C GLU A 113 -6.13 -13.91 0.32
N GLY A 114 -6.69 -13.10 1.22
CA GLY A 114 -7.49 -11.94 0.85
C GLY A 114 -6.71 -10.91 0.02
N LEU A 115 -5.44 -10.66 0.36
CA LEU A 115 -4.57 -9.76 -0.39
C LEU A 115 -4.23 -10.28 -1.78
N GLU A 116 -3.98 -11.58 -1.94
CA GLU A 116 -3.72 -12.17 -3.27
C GLU A 116 -4.94 -12.06 -4.18
N ARG A 117 -6.14 -12.39 -3.68
CA ARG A 117 -7.39 -12.20 -4.44
C ARG A 117 -7.60 -10.74 -4.86
N LEU A 118 -7.23 -9.79 -3.99
CA LEU A 118 -7.32 -8.37 -4.33
C LEU A 118 -6.32 -7.93 -5.42
N LYS A 119 -5.18 -8.61 -5.58
CA LYS A 119 -4.24 -8.33 -6.68
C LYS A 119 -4.80 -8.79 -8.01
N GLU A 120 -5.45 -9.95 -8.06
CA GLU A 120 -6.07 -10.51 -9.27
C GLU A 120 -7.18 -9.60 -9.83
N THR A 121 -7.86 -8.85 -8.96
CA THR A 121 -8.91 -7.89 -9.36
C THR A 121 -8.39 -6.50 -9.75
N SER A 122 -7.09 -6.23 -9.57
CA SER A 122 -6.49 -4.94 -9.90
C SER A 122 -5.95 -4.96 -11.34
N PRO A 123 -6.23 -3.94 -12.18
CA PRO A 123 -5.69 -3.89 -13.54
C PRO A 123 -4.16 -4.04 -13.52
N GLU A 124 -3.59 -4.81 -14.45
CA GLU A 124 -2.15 -5.12 -14.51
C GLU A 124 -1.24 -3.88 -14.56
N VAL A 125 -1.75 -2.75 -15.05
CA VAL A 125 -1.09 -1.42 -15.06
C VAL A 125 -0.59 -0.99 -13.67
N TRP A 126 -1.14 -1.56 -12.59
CA TRP A 126 -0.85 -1.19 -11.20
C TRP A 126 -0.13 -2.29 -10.42
N SER A 127 0.25 -3.39 -11.08
CA SER A 127 0.95 -4.50 -10.42
C SER A 127 2.28 -4.03 -9.84
N CYS A 128 2.59 -4.45 -8.60
CA CYS A 128 3.83 -4.10 -7.89
C CYS A 128 5.11 -4.58 -8.62
N ASP A 129 4.94 -5.49 -9.58
CA ASP A 129 5.99 -6.06 -10.42
C ASP A 129 5.90 -5.59 -11.89
N ALA A 130 4.98 -4.68 -12.23
CA ALA A 130 4.91 -4.12 -13.57
C ALA A 130 6.23 -3.39 -13.89
N PRO A 131 6.89 -3.69 -15.02
CA PRO A 131 8.03 -2.92 -15.47
C PRO A 131 7.57 -1.47 -15.62
N VAL A 132 8.39 -0.55 -15.11
CA VAL A 132 8.22 0.90 -15.34
C VAL A 132 7.96 1.07 -16.83
N ILE A 133 6.77 1.54 -17.19
CA ILE A 133 6.44 1.86 -18.58
C ILE A 133 7.59 2.72 -19.11
N SER A 134 8.37 2.14 -20.02
CA SER A 134 9.49 2.81 -20.67
C SER A 134 8.87 3.83 -21.61
N ILE A 135 8.85 5.09 -21.16
CA ILE A 135 8.54 6.23 -22.02
C ILE A 135 9.85 6.76 -22.57
N TYR A 136 10.42 6.04 -23.53
CA TYR A 136 11.33 6.60 -24.52
C TYR A 136 10.89 6.08 -25.90
N PRO A 137 10.98 6.93 -26.94
CA PRO A 137 10.35 6.72 -28.24
C PRO A 137 10.94 5.55 -29.03
#